data_AF-A0A1G9VC96-F1
#
_entry.id   AF-A0A1G9VC96-F1
#
_cell.length_a   1.000
_cell.length_b   1.000
_cell.length_c   1.000
_cell.angle_alpha   90.00
_cell.angle_beta   90.00
_cell.angle_gamma   90.00
#
_symmetry.space_group_name_H-M   'P 1'
#
loop_
_entity.id
_entity.type
_entity.pdbx_description
1 polymer ?
#
loop_
_entity_poly.entity_id
_entity_poly.type
_entity_poly.pdbx_seq_one_letter_code
_entity_poly.pdbx_strand_id
1 'polypeptide(L)'
;MAVACVTLAGISAASADDPPQSPADSTPPVAVEDYGYPGADRILAEKGIRLKKGDGRILLADCDPAAQQIRVLTRKDDSVNRAGTYCFKAIGKTGRLTLELPQVFAVEAGADHPIRADLTSNGQTTSVSVPKGGFESVGEGAGGAPSVLVELRVTG
;
A
#
# COMPACT_ATOMS: atom_id res chain seq x y z
N MET A 1 -10.33 -19.32 72.78
CA MET A 1 -11.53 -18.48 72.65
C MET A 1 -12.17 -18.83 71.33
N ALA A 2 -13.48 -19.09 71.35
CA ALA A 2 -14.25 -19.94 70.44
C ALA A 2 -14.24 -19.56 68.95
N VAL A 3 -14.44 -20.57 68.07
CA VAL A 3 -15.28 -20.46 66.86
C VAL A 3 -15.97 -21.81 66.63
N ALA A 4 -17.27 -21.76 66.35
CA ALA A 4 -18.20 -22.88 66.25
C ALA A 4 -18.85 -22.97 64.86
N CYS A 5 -19.38 -24.17 64.55
CA CYS A 5 -20.35 -24.55 63.49
C CYS A 5 -19.84 -24.49 62.04
N VAL A 6 -20.16 -25.45 61.15
CA VAL A 6 -21.50 -25.74 60.61
C VAL A 6 -21.55 -27.17 60.01
N THR A 7 -22.68 -27.87 60.19
CA THR A 7 -23.05 -29.11 59.48
C THR A 7 -23.92 -28.82 58.26
N LEU A 8 -23.70 -29.53 57.14
CA LEU A 8 -24.76 -29.84 56.16
C LEU A 8 -24.40 -31.11 55.37
N ALA A 9 -25.28 -32.11 55.44
CA ALA A 9 -25.26 -33.30 54.59
C ALA A 9 -26.01 -33.00 53.28
N GLY A 10 -25.47 -33.46 52.15
CA GLY A 10 -26.04 -33.33 50.81
C GLY A 10 -25.82 -34.60 49.99
N ILE A 11 -26.80 -34.93 49.17
CA ILE A 11 -27.16 -36.26 48.64
C ILE A 11 -26.42 -36.52 47.32
N SER A 12 -25.79 -37.68 47.14
CA SER A 12 -25.18 -38.07 45.85
C SER A 12 -26.24 -38.58 44.87
N ALA A 13 -26.51 -37.82 43.81
CA ALA A 13 -27.19 -38.29 42.61
C ALA A 13 -26.12 -38.60 41.54
N ALA A 14 -26.00 -39.87 41.15
CA ALA A 14 -25.15 -40.29 40.04
C ALA A 14 -25.79 -39.82 38.72
N SER A 15 -25.11 -38.93 38.01
CA SER A 15 -25.48 -38.56 36.63
C SER A 15 -24.66 -39.41 35.67
N ALA A 16 -25.32 -40.00 34.69
CA ALA A 16 -24.70 -40.73 33.60
C ALA A 16 -23.80 -39.78 32.78
N ASP A 17 -22.57 -40.23 32.51
CA ASP A 17 -21.57 -39.53 31.70
C ASP A 17 -22.03 -39.58 30.23
N ASP A 18 -22.47 -38.44 29.70
CA ASP A 18 -22.76 -38.28 28.26
C ASP A 18 -21.41 -38.27 27.51
N PRO A 19 -21.22 -39.04 26.42
CA PRO A 19 -19.95 -39.09 25.73
C PRO A 19 -19.61 -37.69 25.16
N PRO A 20 -18.34 -37.25 25.24
CA PRO A 20 -17.94 -35.93 24.76
C PRO A 20 -18.26 -35.80 23.27
N GLN A 21 -19.12 -34.84 22.93
CA GLN A 21 -19.39 -34.47 21.55
C GLN A 21 -18.11 -33.92 20.91
N SER A 22 -17.64 -34.57 19.84
CA SER A 22 -16.54 -34.06 19.03
C SER A 22 -16.84 -32.62 18.58
N PRO A 23 -15.89 -31.68 18.66
CA PRO A 23 -16.10 -30.34 18.15
C PRO A 23 -16.41 -30.44 16.65
N ALA A 24 -17.51 -29.82 16.22
CA ALA A 24 -17.81 -29.67 14.81
C ALA A 24 -16.61 -29.04 14.10
N ASP A 25 -16.25 -29.54 12.92
CA ASP A 25 -15.23 -28.99 12.03
C ASP A 25 -15.59 -27.56 11.60
N SER A 26 -15.40 -26.59 12.51
CA SER A 26 -15.51 -25.17 12.20
C SER A 26 -14.26 -24.78 11.44
N THR A 27 -14.32 -24.86 10.11
CA THR A 27 -13.26 -24.31 9.26
C THR A 27 -13.11 -22.83 9.61
N PRO A 28 -11.95 -22.37 10.10
CA PRO A 28 -11.75 -20.97 10.45
C PRO A 28 -11.94 -20.11 9.19
N PRO A 29 -12.49 -18.88 9.32
CA PRO A 29 -12.71 -18.01 8.18
C PRO A 29 -11.39 -17.71 7.49
N VAL A 30 -11.38 -17.86 6.16
CA VAL A 30 -10.24 -17.51 5.32
C VAL A 30 -10.09 -15.99 5.29
N ALA A 31 -8.88 -15.49 5.56
CA ALA A 31 -8.57 -14.09 5.32
C ALA A 31 -8.36 -13.87 3.82
N VAL A 32 -9.20 -13.06 3.19
CA VAL A 32 -9.02 -12.62 1.80
C VAL A 32 -8.14 -11.38 1.80
N GLU A 33 -6.92 -11.49 1.29
CA GLU A 33 -6.04 -10.33 1.11
C GLU A 33 -6.35 -9.60 -0.20
N ASP A 34 -6.86 -8.37 -0.10
CA ASP A 34 -7.18 -7.55 -1.29
C ASP A 34 -5.96 -6.79 -1.86
N TYR A 35 -4.79 -6.86 -1.20
CA TYR A 35 -3.56 -6.14 -1.60
C TYR A 35 -3.74 -4.61 -1.77
N GLY A 36 -4.79 -4.06 -1.18
CA GLY A 36 -5.06 -2.62 -1.18
C GLY A 36 -3.94 -1.86 -0.47
N TYR A 37 -3.65 -0.66 -0.97
CA TYR A 37 -2.61 0.17 -0.37
C TYR A 37 -3.05 0.65 1.03
N PRO A 38 -2.22 0.51 2.08
CA PRO A 38 -2.57 0.92 3.43
C PRO A 38 -2.93 2.40 3.52
N GLY A 39 -4.13 2.71 4.02
CA GLY A 39 -4.57 4.10 4.22
C GLY A 39 -4.87 4.87 2.93
N ALA A 40 -5.17 4.19 1.82
CA ALA A 40 -5.41 4.81 0.51
C ALA A 40 -6.38 6.00 0.53
N ASP A 41 -7.53 5.89 1.22
CA ASP A 41 -8.53 6.95 1.26
C ASP A 41 -8.03 8.20 2.01
N ARG A 42 -7.32 7.99 3.12
CA ARG A 42 -6.70 9.09 3.87
C ARG A 42 -5.62 9.77 3.03
N ILE A 43 -4.77 8.99 2.37
CA ILE A 43 -3.70 9.51 1.51
C ILE A 43 -4.30 10.30 0.34
N LEU A 44 -5.40 9.83 -0.26
CA LEU A 44 -6.09 10.57 -1.32
C LEU A 44 -6.61 11.92 -0.80
N ALA A 45 -7.27 11.93 0.36
CA ALA A 45 -7.80 13.15 0.95
C ALA A 45 -6.70 14.15 1.32
N GLU A 46 -5.60 13.69 1.93
CA GLU A 46 -4.54 14.56 2.45
C GLU A 46 -3.48 14.94 1.41
N LYS A 47 -3.23 14.10 0.40
CA LYS A 47 -2.09 14.24 -0.53
C LYS A 47 -2.50 14.19 -2.00
N GLY A 48 -3.79 14.13 -2.34
CA GLY A 48 -4.25 14.26 -3.72
C GLY A 48 -3.82 13.13 -4.68
N ILE A 49 -3.41 11.98 -4.14
CA ILE A 49 -2.91 10.83 -4.90
C ILE A 49 -3.72 9.58 -4.56
N ARG A 50 -4.19 8.86 -5.58
CA ARG A 50 -4.94 7.62 -5.37
C ARG A 50 -4.02 6.41 -5.46
N LEU A 51 -3.61 5.88 -4.31
CA LEU A 51 -2.87 4.62 -4.27
C LEU A 51 -3.87 3.45 -4.29
N LYS A 52 -3.64 2.45 -5.15
CA LYS A 52 -4.61 1.36 -5.38
C LYS A 52 -4.13 0.05 -4.79
N LYS A 53 -3.37 -0.72 -5.57
CA LYS A 53 -2.95 -2.09 -5.25
C LYS A 53 -1.46 -2.25 -5.51
N GLY A 54 -0.77 -3.02 -4.69
CA GLY A 54 0.65 -3.29 -4.88
C GLY A 54 1.10 -4.54 -4.14
N ASP A 55 2.40 -4.83 -4.21
CA ASP A 55 3.03 -5.96 -3.50
C ASP A 55 3.71 -5.56 -2.19
N GLY A 56 3.44 -4.33 -1.71
CA GLY A 56 4.03 -3.77 -0.49
C GLY A 56 5.49 -3.36 -0.61
N ARG A 57 6.11 -3.47 -1.81
CA ARG A 57 7.52 -3.14 -2.01
C ARG A 57 7.79 -1.74 -2.55
N ILE A 58 6.74 -0.95 -2.75
CA ILE A 58 6.84 0.47 -3.11
C ILE A 58 5.90 1.23 -2.19
N LEU A 59 6.46 2.09 -1.35
CA LEU A 59 5.70 2.87 -0.37
C LEU A 59 5.87 4.36 -0.60
N LEU A 60 4.77 5.11 -0.58
CA LEU A 60 4.79 6.56 -0.50
C LEU A 60 5.52 6.98 0.79
N ALA A 61 6.44 7.93 0.66
CA ALA A 61 7.26 8.46 1.72
C ALA A 61 7.32 9.99 1.63
N ASP A 62 7.71 10.63 2.73
CA ASP A 62 8.08 12.04 2.69
C ASP A 62 9.35 12.22 1.86
N CYS A 63 9.37 13.28 1.05
CA CYS A 63 10.50 13.57 0.18
C CYS A 63 11.70 14.05 1.00
N ASP A 64 12.83 13.35 0.85
CA ASP A 64 14.10 13.71 1.45
C ASP A 64 15.16 13.81 0.34
N PRO A 65 15.77 15.00 0.09
CA PRO A 65 16.79 15.17 -0.95
C PRO A 65 18.04 14.30 -0.73
N ALA A 66 18.35 13.88 0.50
CA ALA A 66 19.47 13.01 0.79
C ALA A 66 19.15 11.52 0.62
N ALA A 67 17.87 11.15 0.56
CA ALA A 67 17.44 9.77 0.43
C ALA A 67 17.41 9.30 -1.03
N GLN A 68 17.73 8.02 -1.23
CA GLN A 68 17.61 7.34 -2.52
C GLN A 68 16.16 6.93 -2.76
N GLN A 69 15.36 7.91 -3.18
CA GLN A 69 13.93 7.75 -3.43
C GLN A 69 13.62 7.83 -4.92
N ILE A 70 12.57 7.13 -5.33
CA ILE A 70 11.93 7.38 -6.62
C ILE A 70 11.17 8.70 -6.48
N ARG A 71 11.38 9.65 -7.39
CA ARG A 71 10.65 10.93 -7.39
C ARG A 71 9.75 11.01 -8.60
N VAL A 72 8.50 11.34 -8.39
CA VAL A 72 7.53 11.60 -9.45
C VAL A 72 7.15 13.07 -9.36
N LEU A 73 7.45 13.84 -10.41
CA LEU A 73 7.22 15.28 -10.44
C LEU A 73 5.91 15.59 -11.14
N THR A 74 5.13 16.48 -10.53
CA THR A 74 3.75 16.76 -10.91
C THR A 74 3.45 18.24 -10.93
N ARG A 75 2.51 18.67 -11.78
CA ARG A 75 1.97 20.04 -11.69
C ARG A 75 1.22 20.18 -10.36
N LYS A 76 1.76 21.00 -9.45
CA LYS A 76 1.15 21.30 -8.14
C LYS A 76 -0.26 21.87 -8.33
N ASP A 77 -1.17 21.45 -7.46
CA ASP A 77 -2.56 21.93 -7.43
C ASP A 77 -3.13 21.77 -6.03
N ASP A 78 -3.13 22.89 -5.31
CA ASP A 78 -3.54 22.93 -3.90
C ASP A 78 -5.05 22.71 -3.72
N SER A 79 -5.87 22.88 -4.77
CA SER A 79 -7.32 22.66 -4.68
C SER A 79 -7.71 21.19 -4.47
N VAL A 80 -6.80 20.28 -4.85
CA VAL A 80 -6.94 18.82 -4.68
C VAL A 80 -5.79 18.23 -3.87
N ASN A 81 -5.06 19.05 -3.11
CA ASN A 81 -3.89 18.64 -2.32
C ASN A 81 -2.77 17.95 -3.13
N ARG A 82 -2.66 18.22 -4.45
CA ARG A 82 -1.63 17.61 -5.28
C ARG A 82 -0.30 18.35 -5.12
N ALA A 83 0.70 17.66 -4.58
CA ALA A 83 2.04 18.18 -4.40
C ALA A 83 2.76 18.39 -5.74
N GLY A 84 3.89 19.11 -5.73
CA GLY A 84 4.78 19.22 -6.90
C GLY A 84 5.71 18.02 -7.09
N THR A 85 5.86 17.19 -6.06
CA THR A 85 6.71 16.00 -6.07
C THR A 85 6.18 14.98 -5.08
N TYR A 86 6.18 13.72 -5.50
CA TYR A 86 5.85 12.56 -4.68
C TYR A 86 7.06 11.65 -4.63
N CYS A 87 7.44 11.21 -3.43
CA CYS A 87 8.59 10.35 -3.23
C CYS A 87 8.16 8.95 -2.80
N PHE A 88 8.76 7.93 -3.39
CA PHE A 88 8.49 6.54 -3.07
C PHE A 88 9.78 5.84 -2.66
N LYS A 89 9.67 4.99 -1.63
CA LYS A 89 10.73 4.09 -1.19
C LYS A 89 10.48 2.70 -1.77
N ALA A 90 11.51 2.13 -2.39
CA ALA A 90 11.53 0.74 -2.79
C ALA A 90 12.01 -0.16 -1.63
N ILE A 91 11.33 -1.28 -1.41
CA ILE A 91 11.71 -2.31 -0.44
C ILE A 91 12.06 -3.57 -1.23
N GLY A 92 13.31 -3.62 -1.68
CA GLY A 92 13.87 -4.73 -2.43
C GLY A 92 14.08 -4.44 -3.92
N LYS A 93 14.66 -5.41 -4.61
CA LYS A 93 15.10 -5.31 -6.03
C LYS A 93 13.95 -5.25 -7.03
N THR A 94 12.75 -5.63 -6.61
CA THR A 94 11.54 -5.58 -7.44
C THR A 94 10.39 -5.10 -6.60
N GLY A 95 9.37 -4.55 -7.26
CA GLY A 95 8.16 -4.07 -6.60
C GLY A 95 7.16 -3.58 -7.62
N ARG A 96 5.89 -3.54 -7.23
CA ARG A 96 4.80 -3.03 -8.07
C ARG A 96 3.80 -2.24 -7.25
N LEU A 97 3.42 -1.10 -7.78
CA LEU A 97 2.35 -0.25 -7.24
C LEU A 97 1.51 0.31 -8.38
N THR A 98 0.21 0.04 -8.34
CA THR A 98 -0.78 0.70 -9.18
C THR A 98 -1.36 1.91 -8.44
N LEU A 99 -1.57 2.99 -9.17
CA LEU A 99 -1.99 4.27 -8.62
C LEU A 99 -2.72 5.10 -9.69
N GLU A 100 -3.24 6.26 -9.30
CA GLU A 100 -3.56 7.35 -10.21
C GLU A 100 -2.92 8.61 -9.66
N LEU A 101 -1.90 9.09 -10.35
CA LEU A 101 -1.26 10.37 -10.06
C LEU A 101 -1.32 11.23 -11.33
N PRO A 102 -2.26 12.20 -11.40
CA PRO A 102 -2.40 13.07 -12.56
C PRO A 102 -1.28 14.08 -12.71
N GLN A 103 -1.16 14.63 -13.92
CA GLN A 103 -0.30 15.77 -14.24
C GLN A 103 1.19 15.50 -13.97
N VAL A 104 1.63 14.27 -14.20
CA VAL A 104 3.04 13.89 -14.10
C VAL A 104 3.78 14.43 -15.32
N PHE A 105 4.91 15.09 -15.07
CA PHE A 105 5.74 15.66 -16.13
C PHE A 105 7.19 15.15 -16.12
N ALA A 106 7.63 14.52 -15.04
CA ALA A 106 8.91 13.84 -15.00
C ALA A 106 8.93 12.72 -13.96
N VAL A 107 9.81 11.74 -14.17
CA VAL A 107 10.06 10.64 -13.25
C VAL A 107 11.56 10.46 -13.08
N GLU A 108 12.01 10.33 -11.84
CA GLU A 108 13.40 10.14 -11.46
C GLU A 108 13.54 8.85 -10.63
N ALA A 109 14.55 8.04 -10.94
CA ALA A 109 14.90 6.89 -10.15
C ALA A 109 15.99 7.26 -9.13
N GLY A 110 15.87 6.75 -7.90
CA GLY A 110 16.98 6.77 -6.95
C GLY A 110 18.18 5.96 -7.47
N ALA A 111 19.34 6.08 -6.81
CA ALA A 111 20.57 5.41 -7.25
C ALA A 111 20.53 3.88 -7.06
N ASP A 112 19.62 3.34 -6.24
CA ASP A 112 19.63 1.93 -5.85
C ASP A 112 19.07 1.00 -6.94
N HIS A 113 17.95 1.38 -7.56
CA HIS A 113 17.16 0.51 -8.42
C HIS A 113 16.63 1.24 -9.66
N PRO A 114 16.66 0.62 -10.86
CA PRO A 114 15.95 1.16 -12.01
C PRO A 114 14.45 0.97 -11.81
N ILE A 115 13.68 1.77 -12.54
CA ILE A 115 12.21 1.70 -12.50
C ILE A 115 11.61 1.68 -13.89
N ARG A 116 10.37 1.22 -13.95
CA ARG A 116 9.47 1.41 -15.09
C ARG A 116 8.23 2.13 -14.60
N ALA A 117 7.81 3.16 -15.32
CA ALA A 117 6.60 3.91 -15.06
C ALA A 117 5.66 3.78 -16.26
N ASP A 118 4.41 3.38 -16.02
CA ASP A 118 3.37 3.35 -17.04
C ASP A 118 2.50 4.59 -16.89
N LEU A 119 2.39 5.38 -17.95
CA LEU A 119 1.66 6.64 -17.97
C LEU A 119 0.56 6.60 -19.02
N THR A 120 -0.61 7.09 -18.67
CA THR A 120 -1.74 7.22 -19.58
C THR A 120 -1.91 8.67 -20.00
N SER A 121 -1.99 8.91 -21.31
CA SER A 121 -2.31 10.22 -21.89
C SER A 121 -3.22 10.01 -23.10
N ASN A 122 -4.25 10.85 -23.24
CA ASN A 122 -5.26 10.74 -24.31
C ASN A 122 -5.84 9.31 -24.48
N GLY A 123 -6.02 8.58 -23.38
CA GLY A 123 -6.56 7.22 -23.37
C GLY A 123 -5.58 6.12 -23.78
N GLN A 124 -4.32 6.45 -24.08
CA GLN A 124 -3.28 5.48 -24.40
C GLN A 124 -2.26 5.39 -23.25
N THR A 125 -1.92 4.17 -22.84
CA THR A 125 -0.88 3.90 -21.86
C THR A 125 0.45 3.58 -22.55
N THR A 126 1.52 4.24 -22.13
CA THR A 126 2.89 3.98 -22.57
C THR A 126 3.80 3.75 -21.37
N SER A 127 4.84 2.93 -21.55
CA SER A 127 5.85 2.70 -20.52
C SER A 127 7.10 3.54 -20.79
N VAL A 128 7.65 4.16 -19.75
CA VAL A 128 9.00 4.72 -19.74
C VAL A 128 9.89 3.91 -18.79
N SER A 129 11.13 3.64 -19.21
CA SER A 129 12.13 3.00 -18.35
C SER A 129 13.11 4.07 -17.88
N VAL A 130 13.37 4.12 -16.57
CA VAL A 130 14.29 5.08 -15.97
C VAL A 130 15.44 4.28 -15.35
N PRO A 131 16.69 4.46 -15.82
CA PRO A 131 17.85 3.77 -15.25
C PRO A 131 18.13 4.26 -13.83
N LYS A 132 18.97 3.54 -13.07
CA LYS A 132 19.39 3.94 -11.72
C LYS A 132 19.97 5.36 -11.72
N GLY A 133 19.51 6.23 -10.82
CA GLY A 133 19.91 7.64 -10.78
C GLY A 133 19.51 8.44 -12.02
N GLY A 134 18.64 7.88 -12.87
CA GLY A 134 18.19 8.48 -14.12
C GLY A 134 16.98 9.39 -13.93
N PHE A 135 16.73 10.19 -14.96
CA PHE A 135 15.62 11.12 -15.05
C PHE A 135 15.00 11.03 -16.44
N GLU A 136 13.68 10.99 -16.51
CA GLU A 136 12.95 10.99 -17.78
C GLU A 136 11.83 12.03 -17.73
N SER A 137 11.79 12.89 -18.75
CA SER A 137 10.65 13.78 -19.00
C SER A 137 9.49 12.99 -19.61
N VAL A 138 8.27 13.27 -19.15
CA VAL A 138 7.05 12.59 -19.62
C VAL A 138 5.90 13.59 -19.76
N GLY A 139 4.82 13.20 -20.42
CA GLY A 139 3.63 14.06 -20.59
C GLY A 139 4.00 15.45 -21.10
N GLU A 140 3.49 16.49 -20.42
CA GLU A 140 3.79 17.90 -20.74
C GLU A 140 5.29 18.25 -20.64
N GLY A 141 6.03 17.60 -19.75
CA GLY A 141 7.48 17.83 -19.60
C GLY A 141 8.29 17.36 -20.80
N ALA A 142 7.74 16.45 -21.61
CA ALA A 142 8.30 16.02 -22.89
C ALA A 142 7.64 16.71 -24.10
N GLY A 143 6.84 17.76 -23.88
CA GLY A 143 6.07 18.44 -24.93
C GLY A 143 4.82 17.69 -25.39
N GLY A 144 4.41 16.63 -24.68
CA GLY A 144 3.20 15.87 -24.95
C GLY A 144 1.97 16.40 -24.20
N ALA A 145 0.86 15.67 -24.31
CA ALA A 145 -0.34 15.93 -23.53
C ALA A 145 -0.15 15.57 -22.04
N PRO A 146 -0.93 16.15 -21.12
CA PRO A 146 -0.90 15.78 -19.71
C PRO A 146 -1.07 14.27 -19.51
N SER A 147 -0.31 13.75 -18.56
CA SER A 147 -0.20 12.31 -18.31
C SER A 147 -0.63 11.95 -16.88
N VAL A 148 -1.14 10.74 -16.71
CA VAL A 148 -1.47 10.13 -15.42
C VAL A 148 -0.56 8.94 -15.21
N LEU A 149 0.24 8.92 -14.16
CA LEU A 149 0.98 7.71 -13.77
C LEU A 149 -0.01 6.68 -13.22
N VAL A 150 -0.03 5.50 -13.83
CA VAL A 150 -0.97 4.41 -13.50
C VAL A 150 -0.30 3.19 -12.88
N GLU A 151 0.99 2.99 -13.16
CA GLU A 151 1.78 1.95 -12.51
C GLU A 151 3.24 2.38 -12.34
N LEU A 152 3.82 2.03 -11.20
CA LEU A 152 5.24 2.16 -10.91
C LEU A 152 5.80 0.76 -10.58
N ARG A 153 6.94 0.42 -11.18
CA ARG A 153 7.64 -0.84 -10.95
C ARG A 153 9.11 -0.60 -10.66
N VAL A 154 9.65 -1.34 -9.70
CA VAL A 154 11.10 -1.46 -9.48
C VAL A 154 11.59 -2.69 -10.24
N THR A 155 12.69 -2.59 -10.97
CA THR A 155 13.09 -3.58 -11.99
C THR A 155 14.51 -4.13 -11.89
N GLY A 156 15.26 -3.96 -10.78
CA GLY A 156 16.62 -4.53 -10.66
C GLY A 156 17.35 -4.37 -9.34
#